data_AF-A0A9E0JCB4-F1
#
_entry.id   AF-A0A9E0JCB4-F1
#
_cell.length_a   1.000
_cell.length_b   1.000
_cell.length_c   1.000
_cell.angle_alpha   90.00
_cell.angle_beta   90.00
_cell.angle_gamma   90.00
#
_symmetry.space_group_name_H-M   'P 1'
#
loop_
_entity.id
_entity.type
_entity.pdbx_description
1 polymer ?
#
loop_
_entity_poly.entity_id
_entity_poly.type
_entity_poly.pdbx_seq_one_letter_code
_entity_poly.pdbx_strand_id
1 'polypeptide(L)'
;MVKVLIVDDNDNNRLTLNLLLEEVEGVEIYEAEDGQIAVEMCVKQHYDLIFMDIMMPNLDGFEATKLIKQVDKNCMIIALSALDDEASKHKMLSLGAEDYLTKPLQSELFHTRIHHYLKIIRLRTIRNETTLQGISTEIINPFSQKVYNRVLTFRVEQEESLAEFWDYWLNGEKNIVDLSDCVRLIYGFGLWLLKNHTCFNILMEESDEKVYITLLHFNTLRKNVVKNLLLKHYSQARYILTSELLCFSLEKMKYIACDSKGIEISDEVREILTKTHDNALNAADYVENTAIAFLPKIDSLEMINDEIDKSILTFEKEPSTRSMNIVCDNFQEYAYVLEELIDFAHLGFAVQTLINFLTTLTEEQFEIDKVKKLSSMLLNLLHDLNAWRENVFITQVARDIHYLDASLLSSCIQIEAIFEEKKADVDGDDEIEFF
;
A
#
# COMPACT_ATOMS: atom_id res chain seq x y z
N MET A 1 -2.05 15.78 -28.71
CA MET A 1 -2.49 14.38 -28.59
C MET A 1 -1.38 13.63 -27.87
N VAL A 2 -1.74 12.69 -27.01
CA VAL A 2 -0.78 11.84 -26.28
C VAL A 2 -0.39 10.68 -27.18
N LYS A 3 0.90 10.49 -27.43
CA LYS A 3 1.42 9.40 -28.27
C LYS A 3 1.62 8.15 -27.44
N VAL A 4 0.89 7.10 -27.78
CA VAL A 4 0.92 5.81 -27.09
C VAL A 4 1.55 4.76 -28.00
N LEU A 5 2.55 4.05 -27.52
CA LEU A 5 3.18 2.92 -28.22
C LEU A 5 2.75 1.60 -27.56
N ILE A 6 2.20 0.70 -28.35
CA ILE A 6 1.89 -0.68 -27.94
C ILE A 6 3.02 -1.58 -28.43
N VAL A 7 3.63 -2.35 -27.54
CA VAL A 7 4.74 -3.26 -27.84
C VAL A 7 4.39 -4.66 -27.38
N ASP A 8 4.16 -5.56 -28.34
CA ASP A 8 3.78 -6.95 -28.09
C ASP A 8 4.04 -7.76 -29.37
N ASP A 9 4.56 -8.97 -29.25
CA ASP A 9 4.86 -9.83 -30.41
C ASP A 9 3.62 -10.53 -30.98
N ASN A 10 2.53 -10.56 -30.21
CA ASN A 10 1.27 -11.14 -30.63
C ASN A 10 0.32 -10.08 -31.22
N ASP A 11 0.03 -10.23 -32.52
CA ASP A 11 -0.90 -9.36 -33.24
C ASP A 11 -2.27 -9.22 -32.58
N ASN A 12 -2.77 -10.29 -31.92
CA ASN A 12 -4.07 -10.24 -31.24
C ASN A 12 -4.02 -9.39 -29.97
N ASN A 13 -2.89 -9.41 -29.24
CA ASN A 13 -2.73 -8.57 -28.05
C ASN A 13 -2.64 -7.09 -28.45
N ARG A 14 -1.89 -6.79 -29.51
CA ARG A 14 -1.83 -5.42 -30.07
C ARG A 14 -3.19 -4.95 -30.54
N LEU A 15 -3.92 -5.78 -31.29
CA LEU A 15 -5.29 -5.47 -31.73
C LEU A 15 -6.23 -5.22 -30.53
N THR A 16 -6.15 -6.04 -29.49
CA THR A 16 -6.97 -5.87 -28.27
C THR A 16 -6.72 -4.52 -27.61
N LEU A 17 -5.45 -4.15 -27.42
CA LEU A 17 -5.07 -2.85 -26.84
C LEU A 17 -5.45 -1.69 -27.74
N ASN A 18 -5.32 -1.85 -29.06
CA ASN A 18 -5.71 -0.84 -30.03
C ASN A 18 -7.21 -0.52 -29.89
N LEU A 19 -8.07 -1.55 -29.90
CA LEU A 19 -9.53 -1.40 -29.71
C LEU A 19 -9.87 -0.71 -28.38
N LEU A 20 -9.20 -1.07 -27.27
CA LEU A 20 -9.41 -0.42 -25.98
C LEU A 20 -8.98 1.05 -25.97
N LEU A 21 -7.94 1.40 -26.73
CA LEU A 21 -7.42 2.76 -26.83
C LEU A 21 -8.17 3.63 -27.85
N GLU A 22 -8.82 3.05 -28.85
CA GLU A 22 -9.69 3.78 -29.80
C GLU A 22 -10.84 4.49 -29.10
N GLU A 23 -11.33 3.94 -27.98
CA GLU A 23 -12.37 4.54 -27.14
C GLU A 23 -11.86 5.74 -26.32
N VAL A 24 -10.54 5.99 -26.31
CA VAL A 24 -9.90 7.04 -25.50
C VAL A 24 -9.60 8.27 -26.36
N GLU A 25 -10.29 9.37 -26.07
CA GLU A 25 -10.09 10.62 -26.80
C GLU A 25 -8.69 11.23 -26.61
N GLY A 26 -8.14 11.80 -27.68
CA GLY A 26 -6.90 12.58 -27.63
C GLY A 26 -5.61 11.76 -27.61
N VAL A 27 -5.70 10.46 -27.88
CA VAL A 27 -4.59 9.52 -28.02
C VAL A 27 -4.25 9.28 -29.49
N GLU A 28 -2.96 9.17 -29.80
CA GLU A 28 -2.44 8.71 -31.09
C GLU A 28 -1.68 7.39 -30.87
N ILE A 29 -2.14 6.32 -31.51
CA ILE A 29 -1.65 4.95 -31.27
C ILE A 29 -0.58 4.57 -32.28
N TYR A 30 0.49 3.94 -31.80
CA TYR A 30 1.57 3.35 -32.59
C TYR A 30 1.81 1.93 -32.10
N GLU A 31 2.37 1.08 -32.96
CA GLU A 31 2.61 -0.33 -32.64
C GLU A 31 4.05 -0.73 -32.97
N ALA A 32 4.62 -1.63 -32.17
CA ALA A 32 5.86 -2.34 -32.41
C ALA A 32 5.67 -3.83 -32.13
N GLU A 33 6.22 -4.66 -32.99
CA GLU A 33 6.10 -6.14 -32.92
C GLU A 33 7.19 -6.79 -32.05
N ASP A 34 8.20 -6.04 -31.59
CA ASP A 34 9.17 -6.52 -30.60
C ASP A 34 9.85 -5.35 -29.86
N GLY A 35 10.62 -5.69 -28.83
CA GLY A 35 11.36 -4.72 -28.03
C GLY A 35 12.43 -3.94 -28.82
N GLN A 36 13.05 -4.56 -29.83
CA GLN A 36 14.10 -3.92 -30.62
C GLN A 36 13.53 -2.79 -31.49
N ILE A 37 12.41 -3.06 -32.16
CA ILE A 37 11.67 -2.07 -32.95
C ILE A 37 11.17 -0.94 -32.04
N ALA A 38 10.65 -1.27 -30.85
CA ALA A 38 10.22 -0.26 -29.88
C ALA A 38 11.35 0.69 -29.47
N VAL A 39 12.54 0.15 -29.18
CA VAL A 39 13.74 0.96 -28.87
C VAL A 39 14.11 1.86 -30.05
N GLU A 40 14.14 1.33 -31.27
CA GLU A 40 14.45 2.12 -32.47
C GLU A 40 13.44 3.24 -32.74
N MET A 41 12.16 2.98 -32.46
CA MET A 41 11.10 3.97 -32.56
C MET A 41 11.27 5.07 -31.51
N CYS A 42 11.59 4.72 -30.27
CA CYS A 42 11.83 5.67 -29.18
C CYS A 42 13.09 6.54 -29.39
N VAL A 43 14.08 6.03 -30.13
CA VAL A 43 15.24 6.83 -30.55
C VAL A 43 14.87 7.87 -31.62
N LYS A 44 13.91 7.55 -32.48
CA LYS A 44 13.50 8.42 -33.61
C LYS A 44 12.48 9.47 -33.19
N GLN A 45 11.58 9.14 -32.26
CA GLN A 45 10.57 10.06 -31.77
C GLN A 45 10.18 9.79 -30.32
N HIS A 46 9.65 10.82 -29.67
CA HIS A 46 9.13 10.73 -28.31
C HIS A 46 7.74 10.08 -28.28
N TYR A 47 7.54 9.24 -27.26
CA TYR A 47 6.25 8.66 -26.88
C TYR A 47 5.96 9.04 -25.42
N ASP A 48 4.73 9.45 -25.16
CA ASP A 48 4.31 9.84 -23.83
C ASP A 48 4.05 8.61 -22.94
N LEU A 49 3.52 7.54 -23.54
CA LEU A 49 3.13 6.29 -22.88
C LEU A 49 3.52 5.08 -23.74
N ILE A 50 4.03 4.03 -23.09
CA ILE A 50 4.33 2.75 -23.73
C ILE A 50 3.68 1.62 -22.93
N PHE A 51 2.89 0.79 -23.59
CA PHE A 51 2.49 -0.52 -23.07
C PHE A 51 3.49 -1.56 -23.58
N MET A 52 4.22 -2.19 -22.66
CA MET A 52 5.36 -3.05 -22.97
C MET A 52 5.09 -4.47 -22.51
N ASP A 53 4.96 -5.42 -23.43
CA ASP A 53 4.96 -6.83 -23.08
C ASP A 53 6.32 -7.24 -22.48
N ILE A 54 6.28 -8.14 -21.50
CA ILE A 54 7.49 -8.63 -20.84
C ILE A 54 8.15 -9.70 -21.70
N MET A 55 7.35 -10.62 -22.25
CA MET A 55 7.82 -11.83 -22.92
C MET A 55 7.73 -11.66 -24.42
N MET A 56 8.84 -11.26 -25.06
CA MET A 56 8.92 -11.09 -26.51
C MET A 56 10.18 -11.77 -27.07
N PRO A 57 10.15 -12.23 -28.34
CA PRO A 57 11.33 -12.68 -29.05
C PRO A 57 12.30 -11.52 -29.35
N ASN A 58 13.55 -11.86 -29.65
CA ASN A 58 14.67 -10.95 -29.95
C ASN A 58 15.15 -10.11 -28.76
N LEU A 59 14.37 -9.12 -28.35
CA LEU A 59 14.66 -8.24 -27.22
C LEU A 59 13.45 -8.23 -26.29
N ASP A 60 13.67 -8.72 -25.08
CA ASP A 60 12.60 -8.82 -24.08
C ASP A 60 12.18 -7.44 -23.53
N GLY A 61 11.03 -7.40 -22.86
CA GLY A 61 10.50 -6.16 -22.29
C GLY A 61 11.40 -5.54 -21.23
N PHE A 62 12.23 -6.33 -20.55
CA PHE A 62 13.17 -5.83 -19.54
C PHE A 62 14.29 -5.02 -20.19
N GLU A 63 14.97 -5.60 -21.16
CA GLU A 63 16.06 -4.96 -21.88
C GLU A 63 15.55 -3.76 -22.68
N ALA A 64 14.40 -3.89 -23.34
CA ALA A 64 13.75 -2.79 -24.05
C ALA A 64 13.43 -1.61 -23.11
N THR A 65 12.81 -1.87 -21.95
CA THR A 65 12.49 -0.83 -20.95
C THR A 65 13.75 -0.11 -20.48
N LYS A 66 14.81 -0.86 -20.17
CA LYS A 66 16.09 -0.30 -19.74
C LYS A 66 16.69 0.63 -20.80
N LEU A 67 16.68 0.22 -22.07
CA LEU A 67 17.22 1.00 -23.18
C LEU A 67 16.37 2.24 -23.46
N ILE A 68 15.04 2.10 -23.48
CA ILE A 68 14.13 3.24 -23.70
C ILE A 68 14.31 4.28 -22.61
N LYS A 69 14.40 3.88 -21.33
CA LYS A 69 14.61 4.79 -20.20
C LYS A 69 15.98 5.49 -20.21
N GLN A 70 16.98 4.94 -20.90
CA GLN A 70 18.25 5.63 -21.12
C GLN A 70 18.13 6.76 -22.15
N VAL A 71 17.28 6.57 -23.17
CA VAL A 71 17.02 7.56 -24.21
C VAL A 71 16.07 8.64 -23.69
N ASP A 72 15.00 8.23 -23.02
CA ASP A 72 13.97 9.10 -22.50
C ASP A 72 13.49 8.65 -21.13
N LYS A 73 13.94 9.41 -20.12
CA LYS A 73 13.59 9.15 -18.72
C LYS A 73 12.15 9.50 -18.37
N ASN A 74 11.52 10.39 -19.15
CA ASN A 74 10.20 10.94 -18.86
C ASN A 74 9.06 10.13 -19.49
N CYS A 75 9.38 9.32 -20.50
CA CYS A 75 8.44 8.39 -21.12
C CYS A 75 7.83 7.46 -20.06
N MET A 76 6.51 7.40 -19.97
CA MET A 76 5.81 6.49 -19.05
C MET A 76 5.76 5.10 -19.68
N ILE A 77 6.19 4.07 -18.95
CA ILE A 77 6.18 2.68 -19.43
C ILE A 77 5.33 1.85 -18.47
N ILE A 78 4.36 1.12 -19.02
CA ILE A 78 3.44 0.23 -18.30
C ILE A 78 3.73 -1.19 -18.78
N ALA A 79 4.16 -2.06 -17.87
CA ALA A 79 4.45 -3.45 -18.19
C ALA A 79 3.17 -4.25 -18.38
N LEU A 80 3.13 -5.13 -19.37
CA LEU A 80 2.05 -6.10 -19.55
C LEU A 80 2.58 -7.48 -19.14
N SER A 81 1.94 -8.09 -18.14
CA SER A 81 2.39 -9.36 -17.56
C SER A 81 1.29 -10.42 -17.66
N ALA A 82 1.64 -11.70 -17.68
CA ALA A 82 0.68 -12.76 -17.44
C ALA A 82 0.27 -12.79 -15.94
N LEU A 83 -0.93 -13.28 -15.64
CA LEU A 83 -1.30 -13.67 -14.28
C LEU A 83 -0.27 -14.71 -13.80
N ASP A 84 0.36 -14.47 -12.64
CA ASP A 84 1.30 -15.35 -11.91
C ASP A 84 2.83 -15.02 -11.99
N ASP A 85 3.23 -13.80 -12.34
CA ASP A 85 4.67 -13.42 -12.40
C ASP A 85 5.07 -12.16 -11.61
N GLU A 86 5.08 -12.25 -10.27
CA GLU A 86 5.49 -11.17 -9.36
C GLU A 86 6.97 -10.78 -9.50
N ALA A 87 7.85 -11.76 -9.74
CA ALA A 87 9.28 -11.50 -9.92
C ALA A 87 9.53 -10.59 -11.14
N SER A 88 8.82 -10.82 -12.23
CA SER A 88 8.90 -9.98 -13.42
C SER A 88 8.29 -8.60 -13.22
N LYS A 89 7.19 -8.47 -12.47
CA LYS A 89 6.63 -7.15 -12.13
C LYS A 89 7.63 -6.31 -11.36
N HIS A 90 8.22 -6.85 -10.29
CA HIS A 90 9.24 -6.15 -9.52
C HIS A 90 10.45 -5.77 -10.36
N LYS A 91 10.93 -6.70 -11.20
CA LYS A 91 12.06 -6.44 -12.10
C LYS A 91 11.73 -5.32 -13.09
N MET A 92 10.55 -5.31 -13.72
CA MET A 92 10.15 -4.23 -14.63
C MET A 92 10.09 -2.87 -13.93
N LEU A 93 9.50 -2.81 -12.74
CA LEU A 93 9.44 -1.57 -11.95
C LEU A 93 10.86 -1.07 -11.61
N SER A 94 11.78 -1.96 -11.24
CA SER A 94 13.17 -1.60 -10.96
C SER A 94 13.93 -1.04 -12.17
N LEU A 95 13.50 -1.39 -13.39
CA LEU A 95 14.07 -0.91 -14.66
C LEU A 95 13.44 0.41 -15.12
N GLY A 96 12.46 0.93 -14.38
CA GLY A 96 11.84 2.23 -14.61
C GLY A 96 10.42 2.17 -15.20
N ALA A 97 9.81 0.99 -15.31
CA ALA A 97 8.37 0.92 -15.54
C ALA A 97 7.63 1.59 -14.37
N GLU A 98 6.52 2.26 -14.68
CA GLU A 98 5.77 3.05 -13.70
C GLU A 98 4.56 2.30 -13.13
N ASP A 99 4.08 1.31 -13.87
CA ASP A 99 2.99 0.43 -13.46
C ASP A 99 3.05 -0.89 -14.26
N TYR A 100 2.15 -1.82 -13.93
CA TYR A 100 1.90 -3.02 -14.70
C TYR A 100 0.39 -3.29 -14.85
N LEU A 101 0.03 -4.01 -15.91
CA LEU A 101 -1.29 -4.57 -16.13
C LEU A 101 -1.17 -6.07 -16.39
N THR A 102 -2.10 -6.84 -15.86
CA THR A 102 -2.18 -8.30 -16.08
C THR A 102 -3.04 -8.61 -17.29
N LYS A 103 -2.56 -9.52 -18.14
CA LYS A 103 -3.30 -10.12 -19.24
C LYS A 103 -4.12 -11.32 -18.70
N PRO A 104 -5.38 -11.52 -19.14
CA PRO A 104 -6.11 -10.70 -20.11
C PRO A 104 -6.56 -9.36 -19.53
N LEU A 105 -6.48 -8.30 -20.34
CA LEU A 105 -6.86 -6.96 -19.93
C LEU A 105 -8.39 -6.87 -19.77
N GLN A 106 -8.85 -6.60 -18.55
CA GLN A 106 -10.25 -6.28 -18.29
C GLN A 106 -10.53 -4.84 -18.72
N SER A 107 -11.51 -4.65 -19.61
CA SER A 107 -11.83 -3.34 -20.20
C SER A 107 -12.09 -2.26 -19.14
N GLU A 108 -12.93 -2.53 -18.14
CA GLU A 108 -13.28 -1.54 -17.10
C GLU A 108 -12.05 -1.06 -16.30
N LEU A 109 -11.18 -2.00 -15.89
CA LEU A 109 -9.94 -1.68 -15.20
C LEU A 109 -8.97 -0.90 -16.11
N PHE A 110 -8.88 -1.29 -17.39
CA PHE A 110 -8.04 -0.61 -18.37
C PHE A 110 -8.46 0.84 -18.57
N HIS A 111 -9.75 1.12 -18.77
CA HIS A 111 -10.26 2.49 -18.97
C HIS A 111 -9.99 3.38 -17.75
N THR A 112 -10.20 2.86 -16.54
CA THR A 112 -9.85 3.59 -15.31
C THR A 112 -8.35 3.90 -15.24
N ARG A 113 -7.49 2.93 -15.54
CA ARG A 113 -6.02 3.09 -15.49
C ARG A 113 -5.51 4.07 -16.54
N ILE A 114 -5.97 3.96 -17.79
CA ILE A 114 -5.49 4.84 -18.88
C ILE A 114 -5.84 6.30 -18.62
N HIS A 115 -7.05 6.62 -18.12
CA HIS A 115 -7.41 8.00 -17.78
C HIS A 115 -6.47 8.60 -16.72
N HIS A 116 -6.05 7.79 -15.73
CA HIS A 116 -5.06 8.23 -14.75
C HIS A 116 -3.68 8.47 -15.35
N TYR A 117 -3.20 7.57 -16.21
CA TYR A 117 -1.91 7.74 -16.89
C TYR A 117 -1.89 9.02 -17.72
N LEU A 118 -2.95 9.27 -18.52
CA LEU A 118 -3.08 10.48 -19.32
C LEU A 118 -3.11 11.76 -18.47
N LYS A 119 -3.80 11.73 -17.31
CA LYS A 119 -3.81 12.85 -16.35
C LYS A 119 -2.40 13.13 -15.83
N ILE A 120 -1.65 12.09 -15.45
CA ILE A 120 -0.27 12.23 -14.95
C ILE A 120 0.65 12.79 -16.05
N ILE A 121 0.58 12.25 -17.26
CA ILE A 121 1.36 12.73 -18.41
C ILE A 121 1.07 14.21 -18.66
N ARG A 122 -0.21 14.60 -18.73
CA ARG A 122 -0.60 16.01 -18.92
C ARG A 122 -0.07 16.92 -17.82
N LEU A 123 -0.12 16.48 -16.56
CA LEU A 123 0.44 17.24 -15.44
C LEU A 123 1.96 17.39 -15.52
N ARG A 124 2.69 16.34 -15.97
CA ARG A 124 4.13 16.40 -16.23
C ARG A 124 4.47 17.38 -17.36
N THR A 125 3.69 17.36 -18.44
CA THR A 125 3.86 18.27 -19.57
C THR A 125 3.63 19.72 -19.17
N ILE A 126 2.52 20.02 -18.46
CA ILE A 126 2.24 21.37 -17.93
C ILE A 126 3.36 21.84 -17.00
N ARG A 127 3.87 20.94 -16.13
CA ARG A 127 4.98 21.26 -15.23
C ARG A 127 6.23 21.62 -16.03
N ASN A 128 6.59 20.82 -17.03
CA ASN A 128 7.77 21.08 -17.86
C ASN A 128 7.65 22.40 -18.67
N GLU A 129 6.45 22.73 -19.15
CA GLU A 129 6.17 24.01 -19.83
C GLU A 129 6.26 25.21 -18.87
N THR A 130 5.80 25.06 -17.62
CA THR A 130 5.91 26.10 -16.58
C THR A 130 7.36 26.24 -16.08
N THR A 131 8.13 25.15 -16.09
CA THR A 131 9.55 25.09 -15.72
C THR A 131 10.49 25.72 -16.76
N LEU A 132 10.04 26.00 -17.99
CA LEU A 132 10.79 26.83 -18.95
C LEU A 132 10.96 28.30 -18.48
N GLN A 133 10.33 28.70 -17.37
CA GLN A 133 10.63 29.95 -16.65
C GLN A 133 11.56 29.78 -15.43
N GLY A 134 12.30 28.66 -15.37
CA GLY A 134 13.39 28.46 -14.42
C GLY A 134 12.90 28.02 -13.05
N ILE A 135 13.02 26.71 -12.78
CA ILE A 135 13.57 26.12 -11.55
C ILE A 135 13.77 24.63 -11.83
N SER A 136 14.99 24.19 -11.56
CA SER A 136 15.59 22.87 -11.71
C SER A 136 14.75 21.71 -11.18
N THR A 137 15.00 20.52 -11.73
CA THR A 137 14.76 19.20 -11.13
C THR A 137 15.53 19.05 -9.81
N GLU A 138 15.17 19.84 -8.81
CA GLU A 138 15.71 19.75 -7.47
C GLU A 138 14.81 18.86 -6.63
N ILE A 139 15.45 17.90 -5.96
CA ILE A 139 14.85 17.06 -4.92
C ILE A 139 14.23 17.99 -3.87
N ILE A 140 12.93 17.84 -3.61
CA ILE A 140 12.19 18.80 -2.78
C ILE A 140 12.20 18.36 -1.31
N ASN A 141 12.27 17.05 -1.07
CA ASN A 141 12.40 16.48 0.26
C ASN A 141 13.68 16.98 0.98
N PRO A 142 13.56 17.57 2.19
CA PRO A 142 14.69 18.05 2.97
C PRO A 142 15.51 16.94 3.67
N PHE A 143 15.05 15.68 3.67
CA PHE A 143 15.73 14.58 4.36
C PHE A 143 16.90 13.95 3.57
N SER A 144 16.90 13.98 2.23
CA SER A 144 17.94 13.30 1.44
C SER A 144 18.13 13.91 0.05
N GLN A 145 19.37 13.95 -0.43
CA GLN A 145 19.74 14.32 -1.82
C GLN A 145 19.91 13.09 -2.74
N LYS A 146 19.62 11.88 -2.25
CA LYS A 146 19.69 10.62 -3.00
C LYS A 146 18.30 9.98 -3.00
N VAL A 147 17.50 10.32 -4.01
CA VAL A 147 16.17 9.76 -4.28
C VAL A 147 16.25 9.15 -5.68
N TYR A 148 15.84 7.89 -5.85
CA TYR A 148 16.15 7.15 -7.07
C TYR A 148 14.96 6.62 -7.87
N ASN A 149 13.72 6.51 -7.34
CA ASN A 149 12.76 5.64 -8.05
C ASN A 149 11.29 6.07 -8.19
N ARG A 150 10.79 7.15 -7.60
CA ARG A 150 9.40 7.61 -7.86
C ARG A 150 9.22 9.05 -7.43
N VAL A 151 8.74 9.91 -8.33
CA VAL A 151 8.27 11.26 -8.00
C VAL A 151 6.82 11.42 -8.42
N LEU A 152 5.89 11.25 -7.48
CA LEU A 152 4.47 11.50 -7.71
C LEU A 152 4.10 12.87 -7.17
N THR A 153 3.50 13.71 -8.00
CA THR A 153 2.92 14.97 -7.56
C THR A 153 1.42 14.90 -7.77
N PHE A 154 0.66 14.96 -6.68
CA PHE A 154 -0.79 14.91 -6.70
C PHE A 154 -1.34 16.21 -6.15
N ARG A 155 -2.13 16.93 -6.96
CA ARG A 155 -2.78 18.17 -6.52
C ARG A 155 -4.13 17.82 -5.90
N VAL A 156 -4.33 18.28 -4.67
CA VAL A 156 -5.55 18.04 -3.91
C VAL A 156 -6.35 19.33 -3.84
N GLU A 157 -7.50 19.35 -4.52
CA GLU A 157 -8.41 20.50 -4.56
C GLU A 157 -9.71 20.22 -3.79
N GLN A 158 -10.10 18.95 -3.66
CA GLN A 158 -11.34 18.48 -3.02
C GLN A 158 -11.10 17.19 -2.23
N GLU A 159 -12.03 16.82 -1.34
CA GLU A 159 -11.89 15.64 -0.48
C GLU A 159 -11.88 14.34 -1.30
N GLU A 160 -12.62 14.28 -2.41
CA GLU A 160 -12.58 13.12 -3.31
C GLU A 160 -11.19 12.92 -3.91
N SER A 161 -10.52 14.00 -4.33
CA SER A 161 -9.15 13.92 -4.86
C SER A 161 -8.16 13.42 -3.81
N LEU A 162 -8.38 13.77 -2.53
CA LEU A 162 -7.56 13.27 -1.44
C LEU A 162 -7.78 11.76 -1.24
N ALA A 163 -9.03 11.30 -1.27
CA ALA A 163 -9.37 9.88 -1.19
C ALA A 163 -8.80 9.10 -2.38
N GLU A 164 -8.93 9.60 -3.61
CA GLU A 164 -8.33 9.02 -4.82
C GLU A 164 -6.81 8.86 -4.69
N PHE A 165 -6.12 9.86 -4.13
CA PHE A 165 -4.69 9.76 -3.87
C PHE A 165 -4.39 8.61 -2.89
N TRP A 166 -5.21 8.44 -1.86
CA TRP A 166 -5.04 7.36 -0.89
C TRP A 166 -5.36 6.00 -1.46
N ASP A 167 -6.44 5.85 -2.20
CA ASP A 167 -6.78 4.60 -2.88
C ASP A 167 -5.67 4.24 -3.88
N TYR A 168 -5.18 5.20 -4.65
CA TYR A 168 -4.04 5.00 -5.55
C TYR A 168 -2.75 4.61 -4.82
N TRP A 169 -2.52 5.16 -3.63
CA TRP A 169 -1.32 4.89 -2.86
C TRP A 169 -1.38 3.57 -2.06
N LEU A 170 -2.55 3.22 -1.52
CA LEU A 170 -2.81 2.02 -0.72
C LEU A 170 -2.96 0.76 -1.58
N ASN A 171 -3.46 0.89 -2.82
CA ASN A 171 -3.66 -0.24 -3.73
C ASN A 171 -2.36 -0.75 -4.39
N GLY A 172 -1.20 -0.26 -3.97
CA GLY A 172 0.10 -0.83 -4.34
C GLY A 172 0.69 -1.62 -3.16
N GLU A 173 1.11 -2.86 -3.39
CA GLU A 173 1.86 -3.63 -2.39
C GLU A 173 3.14 -2.89 -2.00
N LYS A 174 3.13 -2.26 -0.83
CA LYS A 174 4.30 -1.56 -0.30
C LYS A 174 4.59 -2.00 1.13
N ASN A 175 5.68 -2.77 1.23
CA ASN A 175 6.30 -3.21 2.47
C ASN A 175 6.91 -2.01 3.23
N ILE A 176 6.11 -1.30 4.03
CA ILE A 176 6.51 -0.16 4.87
C ILE A 176 6.18 -0.51 6.33
N VAL A 177 7.11 -0.23 7.26
CA VAL A 177 7.04 -0.72 8.65
C VAL A 177 6.01 0.05 9.51
N ASP A 178 5.81 1.35 9.24
CA ASP A 178 5.00 2.28 10.06
C ASP A 178 3.92 3.00 9.22
N LEU A 179 3.08 2.24 8.53
CA LEU A 179 2.07 2.76 7.60
C LEU A 179 0.93 3.53 8.31
N SER A 180 0.59 3.19 9.56
CA SER A 180 -0.62 3.71 10.22
C SER A 180 -0.54 5.22 10.53
N ASP A 181 0.55 5.69 11.15
CA ASP A 181 0.56 7.01 11.79
C ASP A 181 0.79 8.16 10.82
N CYS A 182 1.74 8.01 9.90
CA CYS A 182 2.08 9.05 8.92
C CYS A 182 0.97 9.23 7.87
N VAL A 183 0.31 8.15 7.47
CA VAL A 183 -0.78 8.16 6.50
C VAL A 183 -2.03 8.80 7.09
N ARG A 184 -2.41 8.39 8.31
CA ARG A 184 -3.48 9.05 9.08
C ARG A 184 -3.20 10.54 9.25
N LEU A 185 -1.93 10.91 9.45
CA LEU A 185 -1.50 12.31 9.54
C LEU A 185 -1.66 13.10 8.26
N ILE A 186 -1.15 12.57 7.14
CA ILE A 186 -1.21 13.26 5.85
C ILE A 186 -2.67 13.36 5.39
N TYR A 187 -3.49 12.33 5.62
CA TYR A 187 -4.91 12.35 5.32
C TYR A 187 -5.66 13.34 6.21
N GLY A 188 -5.50 13.24 7.53
CA GLY A 188 -6.16 14.14 8.49
C GLY A 188 -5.75 15.60 8.30
N PHE A 189 -4.48 15.86 7.98
CA PHE A 189 -3.98 17.19 7.66
C PHE A 189 -4.51 17.70 6.31
N GLY A 190 -4.58 16.82 5.31
CA GLY A 190 -5.18 17.12 4.03
C GLY A 190 -6.65 17.50 4.14
N LEU A 191 -7.45 16.73 4.89
CA LEU A 191 -8.85 17.06 5.19
C LEU A 191 -8.97 18.41 5.92
N TRP A 192 -8.09 18.67 6.88
CA TRP A 192 -8.08 19.96 7.57
C TRP A 192 -7.78 21.14 6.63
N LEU A 193 -6.83 20.99 5.71
CA LEU A 193 -6.51 22.01 4.70
C LEU A 193 -7.72 22.29 3.79
N LEU A 194 -8.39 21.25 3.33
CA LEU A 194 -9.58 21.36 2.48
C LEU A 194 -10.76 22.02 3.20
N LYS A 195 -11.00 21.66 4.47
CA LYS A 195 -12.01 22.31 5.32
C LYS A 195 -11.75 23.80 5.54
N ASN A 196 -10.50 24.24 5.40
CA ASN A 196 -10.11 25.65 5.45
C ASN A 196 -9.89 26.26 4.04
N HIS A 197 -10.47 25.66 3.00
CA HIS A 197 -10.41 26.11 1.60
C HIS A 197 -8.98 26.31 1.06
N THR A 198 -8.02 25.54 1.58
CA THR A 198 -6.62 25.59 1.13
C THR A 198 -6.34 24.35 0.29
N CYS A 199 -6.12 24.54 -1.02
CA CYS A 199 -5.60 23.49 -1.89
C CYS A 199 -4.12 23.27 -1.60
N PHE A 200 -3.64 22.04 -1.79
CA PHE A 200 -2.25 21.70 -1.53
C PHE A 200 -1.78 20.61 -2.49
N ASN A 201 -0.46 20.45 -2.58
CA ASN A 201 0.14 19.37 -3.37
C ASN A 201 0.74 18.34 -2.43
N ILE A 202 0.51 17.07 -2.74
CA ILE A 202 1.23 15.94 -2.15
C ILE A 202 2.32 15.55 -3.13
N LEU A 203 3.56 15.61 -2.68
CA LEU A 203 4.71 15.11 -3.40
C LEU A 203 5.21 13.85 -2.70
N MET A 204 5.41 12.79 -3.45
CA MET A 204 6.05 11.57 -2.95
C MET A 204 7.37 11.34 -3.66
N GLU A 205 8.40 11.09 -2.87
CA GLU A 205 9.76 10.82 -3.30
C GLU A 205 10.22 9.51 -2.67
N GLU A 206 10.81 8.61 -3.44
CA GLU A 206 11.12 7.24 -2.98
C GLU A 206 12.59 6.86 -3.23
N SER A 207 13.21 6.26 -2.21
CA SER A 207 14.52 5.60 -2.27
C SER A 207 14.40 4.10 -1.96
N ASP A 208 15.49 3.35 -2.01
CA ASP A 208 15.49 1.91 -1.75
C ASP A 208 15.07 1.57 -0.31
N GLU A 209 15.45 2.42 0.65
CA GLU A 209 15.20 2.20 2.08
C GLU A 209 14.07 3.06 2.64
N LYS A 210 13.65 4.13 1.96
CA LYS A 210 12.73 5.13 2.53
C LYS A 210 11.72 5.68 1.53
N VAL A 211 10.57 6.08 2.05
CA VAL A 211 9.56 6.87 1.35
C VAL A 211 9.47 8.24 2.01
N TYR A 212 9.43 9.28 1.20
CA TYR A 212 9.29 10.66 1.62
C TYR A 212 7.97 11.21 1.10
N ILE A 213 7.15 11.78 1.98
CA ILE A 213 5.88 12.41 1.58
C ILE A 213 5.89 13.86 2.02
N THR A 214 5.83 14.77 1.06
CA THR A 214 5.92 16.21 1.26
C THR A 214 4.62 16.88 0.86
N LEU A 215 3.96 17.53 1.82
CA LEU A 215 2.87 18.46 1.58
C LEU A 215 3.47 19.83 1.25
N LEU A 216 2.98 20.46 0.19
CA LEU A 216 3.44 21.76 -0.30
C LEU A 216 2.26 22.73 -0.48
N HIS A 217 2.55 24.03 -0.44
CA HIS A 217 1.61 25.14 -0.72
C HIS A 217 0.50 25.35 0.34
N PHE A 218 0.82 25.20 1.63
CA PHE A 218 -0.09 25.55 2.72
C PHE A 218 0.33 26.84 3.44
N ASN A 219 0.11 28.01 2.85
CA ASN A 219 0.63 29.28 3.40
C ASN A 219 -0.06 29.75 4.70
N THR A 220 -1.03 28.98 5.21
CA THR A 220 -2.01 29.42 6.22
C THR A 220 -1.80 28.83 7.62
N LEU A 221 -0.89 27.86 7.81
CA LEU A 221 -0.77 27.16 9.11
C LEU A 221 0.26 27.75 10.05
N ARG A 222 -0.17 28.06 11.28
CA ARG A 222 0.74 28.38 12.38
C ARG A 222 1.46 27.11 12.82
N LYS A 223 2.80 27.14 12.84
CA LYS A 223 3.68 26.01 13.28
C LYS A 223 3.24 25.33 14.59
N ASN A 224 2.67 26.09 15.53
CA ASN A 224 2.22 25.57 16.83
C ASN A 224 1.02 24.62 16.73
N VAL A 225 0.14 24.79 15.74
CA VAL A 225 -1.04 23.91 15.53
C VAL A 225 -0.58 22.55 15.03
N VAL A 226 0.29 22.55 14.02
CA VAL A 226 0.91 21.34 13.46
C VAL A 226 1.70 20.59 14.54
N LYS A 227 2.52 21.32 15.30
CA LYS A 227 3.32 20.75 16.39
C LYS A 227 2.47 20.12 17.50
N ASN A 228 1.36 20.75 17.88
CA ASN A 228 0.46 20.22 18.90
C ASN A 228 -0.33 18.98 18.43
N LEU A 229 -0.74 18.94 17.15
CA LEU A 229 -1.36 17.77 16.55
C LEU A 229 -0.39 16.58 16.48
N LEU A 230 0.86 16.85 16.04
CA LEU A 230 1.92 15.84 15.93
C LEU A 230 2.35 15.28 17.29
N LEU A 231 2.60 16.15 18.28
CA LEU A 231 3.04 15.74 19.62
C LEU A 231 1.98 14.97 20.41
N LYS A 232 0.68 15.24 20.17
CA LYS A 232 -0.41 14.64 20.94
C LYS A 232 -0.72 13.22 20.49
N HIS A 233 -0.52 12.91 19.21
CA HIS A 233 -0.94 11.64 18.65
C HIS A 233 0.24 10.74 18.25
N TYR A 234 1.42 11.29 17.87
CA TYR A 234 2.47 10.48 17.23
C TYR A 234 3.90 10.98 17.56
N SER A 235 4.37 10.67 18.77
CA SER A 235 5.65 11.17 19.31
C SER A 235 6.92 10.65 18.59
N GLN A 236 6.82 9.58 17.80
CA GLN A 236 7.95 8.92 17.14
C GLN A 236 8.12 9.29 15.65
N ALA A 237 7.14 9.98 15.04
CA ALA A 237 7.18 10.31 13.61
C ALA A 237 8.35 11.27 13.26
N ARG A 238 9.14 10.93 12.24
CA ARG A 238 10.20 11.80 11.71
C ARG A 238 9.63 12.73 10.63
N TYR A 239 9.48 14.00 10.96
CA TYR A 239 8.98 15.02 10.05
C TYR A 239 9.82 16.31 10.06
N ILE A 240 9.82 17.03 8.94
CA ILE A 240 10.40 18.37 8.81
C ILE A 240 9.28 19.34 8.41
N LEU A 241 9.10 20.39 9.21
CA LEU A 241 8.08 21.42 8.98
C LEU A 241 8.74 22.80 8.78
N THR A 242 8.47 23.43 7.64
CA THR A 242 8.82 24.83 7.37
C THR A 242 7.55 25.70 7.25
N SER A 243 7.64 26.93 6.74
CA SER A 243 6.45 27.74 6.45
C SER A 243 5.71 27.28 5.19
N GLU A 244 6.39 26.59 4.27
CA GLU A 244 5.86 26.24 2.94
C GLU A 244 5.76 24.73 2.71
N LEU A 245 6.37 23.91 3.57
CA LEU A 245 6.44 22.45 3.41
C LEU A 245 6.31 21.69 4.73
N LEU A 246 5.69 20.51 4.65
CA LEU A 246 5.66 19.51 5.71
C LEU A 246 6.03 18.17 5.07
N CYS A 247 7.21 17.66 5.41
CA CYS A 247 7.73 16.42 4.86
C CYS A 247 7.81 15.34 5.95
N PHE A 248 7.39 14.12 5.63
CA PHE A 248 7.52 12.92 6.45
C PHE A 248 8.54 11.97 5.83
N SER A 249 9.35 11.32 6.66
CA SER A 249 10.25 10.24 6.26
C SER A 249 9.77 8.92 6.86
N LEU A 250 9.45 7.95 6.00
CA LEU A 250 8.99 6.61 6.36
C LEU A 250 10.07 5.58 5.98
N GLU A 251 10.26 4.55 6.80
CA GLU A 251 11.18 3.45 6.50
C GLU A 251 10.47 2.32 5.75
N LYS A 252 11.07 1.85 4.66
CA LYS A 252 10.63 0.65 3.94
C LYS A 252 11.14 -0.58 4.68
N MET A 253 10.38 -1.68 4.68
CA MET A 253 10.91 -2.97 5.09
C MET A 253 12.10 -3.32 4.20
N LYS A 254 13.20 -3.73 4.83
CA LYS A 254 14.27 -4.43 4.11
C LYS A 254 13.75 -5.81 3.77
N TYR A 255 13.67 -6.13 2.47
CA TYR A 255 13.47 -7.50 2.03
C TYR A 255 14.66 -8.32 2.54
N ILE A 256 14.42 -9.13 3.57
CA ILE A 256 15.29 -10.27 3.85
C ILE A 256 14.88 -11.29 2.80
N ALA A 257 15.76 -11.55 1.83
CA ALA A 257 15.61 -12.73 0.98
C ALA A 257 15.67 -13.94 1.92
N CYS A 258 14.49 -14.43 2.31
CA CYS A 258 14.37 -15.62 3.11
C CYS A 258 14.38 -16.79 2.13
N ASP A 259 15.44 -17.59 2.18
CA ASP A 259 15.46 -18.90 1.54
C ASP A 259 14.17 -19.63 1.88
N SER A 260 13.48 -20.05 0.84
CA SER A 260 12.24 -20.78 0.87
C SER A 260 12.35 -22.04 1.74
N LYS A 261 11.91 -21.92 2.98
CA LYS A 261 11.06 -22.94 3.60
C LYS A 261 9.73 -22.25 3.86
N GLY A 262 8.85 -22.36 2.86
CA GLY A 262 7.53 -21.77 2.88
C GLY A 262 6.84 -22.11 4.19
N ILE A 263 6.30 -21.09 4.83
CA ILE A 263 5.12 -21.27 5.65
C ILE A 263 4.08 -21.83 4.67
N GLU A 264 3.69 -23.10 4.83
CA GLU A 264 2.59 -23.68 4.06
C GLU A 264 1.32 -22.92 4.44
N ILE A 265 1.03 -21.88 3.66
CA ILE A 265 -0.28 -21.26 3.62
C ILE A 265 -1.20 -22.34 3.06
N SER A 266 -2.14 -22.83 3.88
CA SER A 266 -3.09 -23.86 3.44
C SER A 266 -3.88 -23.35 2.23
N ASP A 267 -4.31 -24.25 1.36
CA ASP A 267 -5.11 -23.89 0.18
C ASP A 267 -6.40 -23.12 0.57
N GLU A 268 -6.89 -23.30 1.80
CA GLU A 268 -7.98 -22.51 2.40
C GLU A 268 -7.60 -21.03 2.54
N VAL A 269 -6.40 -20.68 3.03
CA VAL A 269 -5.94 -19.29 3.18
C VAL A 269 -5.70 -18.59 1.84
N ARG A 270 -5.34 -19.34 0.80
CA ARG A 270 -5.31 -18.81 -0.58
C ARG A 270 -6.72 -18.56 -1.12
N GLU A 271 -7.68 -19.44 -0.84
CA GLU A 271 -9.08 -19.27 -1.25
C GLU A 271 -9.72 -18.04 -0.57
N ILE A 272 -9.29 -17.74 0.66
CA ILE A 272 -9.68 -16.56 1.46
C ILE A 272 -9.25 -15.25 0.79
N LEU A 273 -7.98 -15.15 0.39
CA LEU A 273 -7.44 -13.95 -0.27
C LEU A 273 -8.06 -13.70 -1.65
N THR A 274 -8.58 -14.75 -2.30
CA THR A 274 -9.28 -14.62 -3.58
C THR A 274 -10.75 -14.21 -3.45
N LYS A 275 -11.40 -14.45 -2.29
CA LYS A 275 -12.83 -14.14 -2.10
C LYS A 275 -13.10 -12.70 -1.66
N THR A 276 -12.10 -11.97 -1.17
CA THR A 276 -12.24 -10.58 -0.72
C THR A 276 -12.51 -9.56 -1.83
N HIS A 277 -12.58 -9.94 -3.12
CA HIS A 277 -12.67 -9.01 -4.24
C HIS A 277 -13.81 -9.27 -5.24
N ASP A 278 -14.69 -10.24 -5.00
CA ASP A 278 -15.86 -10.48 -5.85
C ASP A 278 -17.13 -9.89 -5.20
N ASN A 279 -17.43 -8.64 -5.58
CA ASN A 279 -18.56 -7.77 -5.17
C ASN A 279 -18.42 -7.11 -3.79
N ALA A 280 -18.13 -5.81 -3.79
CA ALA A 280 -18.20 -4.97 -2.59
C ALA A 280 -19.62 -5.00 -2.00
N LEU A 281 -19.75 -5.51 -0.77
CA LEU A 281 -21.00 -5.52 -0.03
C LEU A 281 -21.06 -4.27 0.86
N ASN A 282 -22.06 -3.42 0.67
CA ASN A 282 -22.25 -2.22 1.49
C ASN A 282 -22.68 -2.61 2.91
N ALA A 283 -22.10 -1.95 3.92
CA ALA A 283 -22.42 -2.14 5.33
C ALA A 283 -23.91 -1.97 5.66
N ALA A 284 -24.59 -0.97 5.08
CA ALA A 284 -26.01 -0.76 5.32
C ALA A 284 -26.85 -1.97 4.85
N ASP A 285 -26.55 -2.46 3.63
CA ASP A 285 -27.23 -3.62 3.04
C ASP A 285 -26.89 -4.90 3.80
N TYR A 286 -25.64 -5.06 4.25
CA TYR A 286 -25.20 -6.20 5.03
C TYR A 286 -25.88 -6.29 6.39
N VAL A 287 -25.97 -5.17 7.11
CA VAL A 287 -26.64 -5.13 8.41
C VAL A 287 -28.11 -5.43 8.26
N GLU A 288 -28.80 -4.78 7.32
CA GLU A 288 -30.24 -4.95 7.10
C GLU A 288 -30.62 -6.38 6.68
N ASN A 289 -29.81 -7.03 5.85
CA ASN A 289 -30.18 -8.33 5.26
C ASN A 289 -29.55 -9.54 5.96
N THR A 290 -28.43 -9.37 6.66
CA THR A 290 -27.62 -10.49 7.16
C THR A 290 -27.31 -10.37 8.66
N ALA A 291 -26.79 -9.22 9.11
CA ALA A 291 -26.18 -9.12 10.43
C ALA A 291 -27.10 -8.61 11.57
N ILE A 292 -28.34 -8.20 11.29
CA ILE A 292 -29.29 -7.69 12.31
C ILE A 292 -29.40 -8.60 13.55
N ALA A 293 -29.37 -9.92 13.37
CA ALA A 293 -29.49 -10.88 14.47
C ALA A 293 -28.27 -10.89 15.42
N PHE A 294 -27.13 -10.36 14.97
CA PHE A 294 -25.86 -10.34 15.69
C PHE A 294 -25.57 -9.01 16.39
N LEU A 295 -26.32 -7.94 16.10
CA LEU A 295 -26.12 -6.61 16.69
C LEU A 295 -25.98 -6.63 18.23
N PRO A 296 -26.79 -7.38 19.01
CA PRO A 296 -26.61 -7.42 20.46
C PRO A 296 -25.26 -7.98 20.92
N LYS A 297 -24.70 -8.94 20.16
CA LYS A 297 -23.36 -9.50 20.43
C LYS A 297 -22.28 -8.51 20.01
N ILE A 298 -22.46 -7.84 18.88
CA ILE A 298 -21.51 -6.83 18.37
C ILE A 298 -21.44 -5.62 19.31
N ASP A 299 -22.58 -5.15 19.82
CA ASP A 299 -22.64 -4.06 20.81
C ASP A 299 -21.91 -4.45 22.10
N SER A 300 -21.97 -5.73 22.50
CA SER A 300 -21.26 -6.21 23.70
C SER A 300 -19.73 -6.14 23.59
N LEU A 301 -19.18 -6.07 22.37
CA LEU A 301 -17.75 -5.88 22.14
C LEU A 301 -17.23 -4.52 22.60
N GLU A 302 -18.10 -3.52 22.84
CA GLU A 302 -17.68 -2.22 23.38
C GLU A 302 -17.06 -2.36 24.76
N MET A 303 -17.71 -3.12 25.64
CA MET A 303 -17.19 -3.38 26.98
C MET A 303 -15.91 -4.21 26.93
N ILE A 304 -15.83 -5.17 26.01
CA ILE A 304 -14.65 -6.03 25.83
C ILE A 304 -13.46 -5.20 25.33
N ASN A 305 -13.66 -4.24 24.42
CA ASN A 305 -12.57 -3.34 23.97
C ASN A 305 -11.90 -2.60 25.13
N ASP A 306 -12.70 -2.06 26.04
CA ASP A 306 -12.19 -1.38 27.23
C ASP A 306 -11.43 -2.32 28.17
N GLU A 307 -11.79 -3.61 28.20
CA GLU A 307 -11.11 -4.64 28.98
C GLU A 307 -9.80 -5.09 28.31
N ILE A 308 -9.79 -5.24 26.97
CA ILE A 308 -8.60 -5.55 26.20
C ILE A 308 -7.56 -4.43 26.37
N ASP A 309 -7.94 -3.16 26.16
CA ASP A 309 -7.05 -2.01 26.32
C ASP A 309 -6.37 -1.99 27.70
N LYS A 310 -7.17 -2.16 28.77
CA LYS A 310 -6.66 -2.25 30.15
C LYS A 310 -5.72 -3.44 30.34
N SER A 311 -6.04 -4.59 29.77
CA SER A 311 -5.22 -5.80 29.89
C SER A 311 -3.87 -5.64 29.16
N ILE A 312 -3.84 -5.01 27.99
CA ILE A 312 -2.60 -4.73 27.25
C ILE A 312 -1.72 -3.74 28.03
N LEU A 313 -2.31 -2.66 28.57
CA LEU A 313 -1.57 -1.70 29.40
C LEU A 313 -1.04 -2.33 30.70
N THR A 314 -1.73 -3.34 31.22
CA THR A 314 -1.27 -4.11 32.38
C THR A 314 -0.11 -5.03 32.00
N PHE A 315 -0.22 -5.73 30.86
CA PHE A 315 0.86 -6.55 30.31
C PHE A 315 2.13 -5.73 30.03
N GLU A 316 2.00 -4.52 29.46
CA GLU A 316 3.15 -3.66 29.19
C GLU A 316 3.90 -3.25 30.47
N LYS A 317 3.16 -3.02 31.57
CA LYS A 317 3.74 -2.62 32.86
C LYS A 317 4.34 -3.81 33.63
N GLU A 318 3.65 -4.94 33.60
CA GLU A 318 3.99 -6.15 34.34
C GLU A 318 3.92 -7.36 33.38
N PRO A 319 4.92 -7.54 32.52
CA PRO A 319 4.93 -8.63 31.55
C PRO A 319 5.11 -9.98 32.24
N SER A 320 4.14 -10.87 32.05
CA SER A 320 4.12 -12.23 32.59
C SER A 320 3.21 -13.09 31.72
N THR A 321 3.37 -14.42 31.77
CA THR A 321 2.46 -15.31 31.01
C THR A 321 1.03 -15.14 31.52
N ARG A 322 0.85 -14.80 32.80
CA ARG A 322 -0.46 -14.49 33.37
C ARG A 322 -1.10 -13.25 32.75
N SER A 323 -0.36 -12.14 32.61
CA SER A 323 -0.90 -10.92 32.02
C SER A 323 -1.15 -11.08 30.52
N MET A 324 -0.32 -11.86 29.81
CA MET A 324 -0.57 -12.23 28.41
C MET A 324 -1.83 -13.09 28.24
N ASN A 325 -2.05 -14.08 29.10
CA ASN A 325 -3.25 -14.92 29.03
C ASN A 325 -4.54 -14.10 29.22
N ILE A 326 -4.53 -13.08 30.08
CA ILE A 326 -5.69 -12.18 30.23
C ILE A 326 -5.96 -11.40 28.93
N VAL A 327 -4.92 -10.95 28.23
CA VAL A 327 -5.05 -10.31 26.92
C VAL A 327 -5.67 -11.31 25.92
N CYS A 328 -5.16 -12.55 25.89
CA CYS A 328 -5.66 -13.61 25.01
C CYS A 328 -7.13 -13.96 25.28
N ASP A 329 -7.51 -14.14 26.56
CA ASP A 329 -8.87 -14.45 26.98
C ASP A 329 -9.86 -13.36 26.52
N ASN A 330 -9.46 -12.09 26.57
CA ASN A 330 -10.30 -10.99 26.11
C ASN A 330 -10.41 -10.93 24.58
N PHE A 331 -9.32 -11.22 23.85
CA PHE A 331 -9.36 -11.32 22.37
C PHE A 331 -10.16 -12.55 21.89
N GLN A 332 -10.27 -13.60 22.70
CA GLN A 332 -11.02 -14.82 22.38
C GLN A 332 -12.50 -14.54 22.11
N GLU A 333 -13.10 -13.62 22.87
CA GLU A 333 -14.49 -13.19 22.65
C GLU A 333 -14.66 -12.46 21.31
N TYR A 334 -13.65 -11.69 20.89
CA TYR A 334 -13.62 -11.04 19.59
C TYR A 334 -13.56 -12.06 18.45
N ALA A 335 -12.67 -13.05 18.55
CA ALA A 335 -12.56 -14.14 17.58
C ALA A 335 -13.89 -14.89 17.44
N TYR A 336 -14.54 -15.20 18.57
CA TYR A 336 -15.84 -15.90 18.57
C TYR A 336 -16.94 -15.14 17.82
N VAL A 337 -17.07 -13.83 18.06
CA VAL A 337 -18.08 -13.01 17.36
C VAL A 337 -17.78 -12.90 15.87
N LEU A 338 -16.50 -12.81 15.48
CA LEU A 338 -16.09 -12.78 14.09
C LEU A 338 -16.34 -14.12 13.38
N GLU A 339 -16.09 -15.25 14.02
CA GLU A 339 -16.34 -16.59 13.48
C GLU A 339 -17.83 -16.88 13.26
N GLU A 340 -18.72 -16.33 14.11
CA GLU A 340 -20.16 -16.47 13.94
C GLU A 340 -20.71 -15.66 12.75
N LEU A 341 -20.01 -14.62 12.33
CA LEU A 341 -20.34 -13.83 11.15
C LEU A 341 -19.67 -14.48 9.93
N ILE A 342 -20.46 -15.15 9.09
CA ILE A 342 -19.94 -15.94 7.95
C ILE A 342 -18.95 -15.15 7.09
N ASP A 343 -19.25 -13.89 6.79
CA ASP A 343 -18.40 -13.03 5.97
C ASP A 343 -17.08 -12.64 6.68
N PHE A 344 -17.02 -12.70 8.01
CA PHE A 344 -15.81 -12.41 8.79
C PHE A 344 -15.14 -13.65 9.41
N ALA A 345 -15.60 -14.85 9.06
CA ALA A 345 -15.09 -16.08 9.65
C ALA A 345 -13.56 -16.24 9.50
N HIS A 346 -13.02 -15.74 8.39
CA HIS A 346 -11.58 -15.76 8.10
C HIS A 346 -10.78 -14.80 8.98
N LEU A 347 -11.34 -13.63 9.24
CA LEU A 347 -10.75 -12.68 10.19
C LEU A 347 -10.81 -13.24 11.61
N GLY A 348 -11.92 -13.90 11.98
CA GLY A 348 -12.03 -14.64 13.23
C GLY A 348 -10.94 -15.70 13.39
N PHE A 349 -10.72 -16.51 12.35
CA PHE A 349 -9.65 -17.52 12.31
C PHE A 349 -8.24 -16.90 12.43
N ALA A 350 -7.99 -15.76 11.79
CA ALA A 350 -6.71 -15.07 11.90
C ALA A 350 -6.44 -14.58 13.33
N VAL A 351 -7.45 -13.97 13.98
CA VAL A 351 -7.35 -13.56 15.39
C VAL A 351 -7.16 -14.78 16.29
N GLN A 352 -7.84 -15.89 16.01
CA GLN A 352 -7.66 -17.13 16.76
C GLN A 352 -6.23 -17.71 16.64
N THR A 353 -5.65 -17.63 15.44
CA THR A 353 -4.27 -18.07 15.18
C THR A 353 -3.28 -17.21 15.97
N LEU A 354 -3.47 -15.89 15.94
CA LEU A 354 -2.69 -14.96 16.75
C LEU A 354 -2.79 -15.27 18.25
N ILE A 355 -4.00 -15.54 18.78
CA ILE A 355 -4.19 -15.92 20.19
C ILE A 355 -3.41 -17.20 20.52
N ASN A 356 -3.48 -18.22 19.66
CA ASN A 356 -2.74 -19.46 19.84
C ASN A 356 -1.23 -19.22 19.87
N PHE A 357 -0.73 -18.32 19.01
CA PHE A 357 0.67 -17.93 19.04
C PHE A 357 1.03 -17.20 20.35
N LEU A 358 0.26 -16.18 20.77
CA LEU A 358 0.54 -15.40 21.96
C LEU A 358 0.56 -16.25 23.24
N THR A 359 -0.31 -17.25 23.32
CA THR A 359 -0.34 -18.20 24.46
C THR A 359 0.89 -19.14 24.49
N THR A 360 1.63 -19.27 23.39
CA THR A 360 2.88 -20.05 23.36
C THR A 360 4.09 -19.27 23.88
N LEU A 361 3.98 -17.95 24.03
CA LEU A 361 5.09 -17.10 24.47
C LEU A 361 5.46 -17.36 25.94
N THR A 362 6.76 -17.48 26.18
CA THR A 362 7.33 -17.70 27.52
C THR A 362 7.85 -16.40 28.13
N GLU A 363 7.92 -16.31 29.46
CA GLU A 363 8.40 -15.11 30.15
C GLU A 363 9.86 -14.74 29.77
N GLU A 364 10.67 -15.71 29.34
CA GLU A 364 12.03 -15.49 28.86
C GLU A 364 12.09 -14.65 27.57
N GLN A 365 10.99 -14.60 26.80
CA GLN A 365 10.89 -13.85 25.55
C GLN A 365 10.39 -12.41 25.76
N PHE A 366 9.98 -12.03 26.97
CA PHE A 366 9.43 -10.71 27.29
C PHE A 366 10.52 -9.67 27.57
N GLU A 367 11.39 -9.45 26.59
CA GLU A 367 12.33 -8.33 26.60
C GLU A 367 11.58 -6.99 26.52
N ILE A 368 12.07 -5.97 27.22
CA ILE A 368 11.39 -4.66 27.38
C ILE A 368 11.00 -4.04 26.02
N ASP A 369 11.87 -4.12 25.01
CA ASP A 369 11.61 -3.56 23.69
C ASP A 369 10.60 -4.39 22.90
N LYS A 370 10.64 -5.73 23.02
CA LYS A 370 9.68 -6.64 22.38
C LYS A 370 8.29 -6.49 23.01
N VAL A 371 8.20 -6.35 24.33
CA VAL A 371 6.96 -6.11 25.07
C VAL A 371 6.31 -4.80 24.63
N LYS A 372 7.06 -3.70 24.58
CA LYS A 372 6.51 -2.41 24.13
C LYS A 372 6.01 -2.47 22.69
N LYS A 373 6.76 -3.12 21.80
CA LYS A 373 6.37 -3.27 20.39
C LYS A 373 5.12 -4.12 20.27
N LEU A 374 5.07 -5.25 20.96
CA LEU A 374 3.91 -6.14 21.01
C LEU A 374 2.66 -5.41 21.54
N SER A 375 2.77 -4.72 22.68
CA SER A 375 1.66 -3.95 23.25
C SER A 375 1.15 -2.88 22.29
N SER A 376 2.05 -2.15 21.63
CA SER A 376 1.65 -1.14 20.64
C SER A 376 0.90 -1.75 19.45
N MET A 377 1.31 -2.94 18.99
CA MET A 377 0.67 -3.61 17.86
C MET A 377 -0.67 -4.22 18.23
N LEU A 378 -0.79 -4.79 19.43
CA LEU A 378 -2.07 -5.26 19.95
C LEU A 378 -3.07 -4.11 20.14
N LEU A 379 -2.61 -2.94 20.60
CA LEU A 379 -3.45 -1.73 20.68
C LEU A 379 -3.89 -1.24 19.30
N ASN A 380 -3.01 -1.31 18.29
CA ASN A 380 -3.37 -0.96 16.92
C ASN A 380 -4.41 -1.92 16.34
N LEU A 381 -4.21 -3.23 16.52
CA LEU A 381 -5.19 -4.26 16.14
C LEU A 381 -6.55 -4.00 16.80
N LEU A 382 -6.55 -3.71 18.10
CA LEU A 382 -7.77 -3.38 18.86
C LEU A 382 -8.47 -2.14 18.29
N HIS A 383 -7.70 -1.10 17.95
CA HIS A 383 -8.24 0.11 17.37
C HIS A 383 -8.88 -0.14 16.00
N ASP A 384 -8.24 -0.96 15.16
CA ASP A 384 -8.76 -1.31 13.84
C ASP A 384 -10.02 -2.19 13.96
N LEU A 385 -10.07 -3.13 14.91
CA LEU A 385 -11.28 -3.88 15.24
C LEU A 385 -12.41 -2.98 15.75
N ASN A 386 -12.09 -1.95 16.52
CA ASN A 386 -13.08 -0.97 16.97
C ASN A 386 -13.61 -0.11 15.81
N ALA A 387 -12.71 0.33 14.91
CA ALA A 387 -13.09 1.08 13.71
C ALA A 387 -13.95 0.25 12.76
N TRP A 388 -13.61 -1.03 12.57
CA TRP A 388 -14.42 -2.01 11.84
C TRP A 388 -15.83 -2.08 12.43
N ARG A 389 -15.95 -2.28 13.75
CA ARG A 389 -17.26 -2.36 14.43
C ARG A 389 -18.10 -1.10 14.19
N GLU A 390 -17.49 0.05 14.40
CA GLU A 390 -18.15 1.35 14.26
C GLU A 390 -18.61 1.60 12.82
N ASN A 391 -17.77 1.31 11.83
CA ASN A 391 -18.04 1.64 10.43
C ASN A 391 -18.96 0.65 9.73
N VAL A 392 -18.91 -0.64 10.12
CA VAL A 392 -19.74 -1.69 9.50
C VAL A 392 -21.10 -1.79 10.19
N PHE A 393 -21.17 -1.78 11.53
CA PHE A 393 -22.41 -2.11 12.23
C PHE A 393 -23.15 -0.92 12.83
N ILE A 394 -22.42 0.09 13.32
CA ILE A 394 -23.01 1.21 14.05
C ILE A 394 -23.36 2.36 13.10
N THR A 395 -22.36 2.91 12.41
CA THR A 395 -22.54 4.05 11.49
C THR A 395 -22.89 3.61 10.08
N GLN A 396 -22.57 2.36 9.70
CA GLN A 396 -22.88 1.74 8.41
C GLN A 396 -22.40 2.57 7.20
N VAL A 397 -21.25 3.24 7.35
CA VAL A 397 -20.67 4.09 6.31
C VAL A 397 -19.72 3.35 5.37
N ALA A 398 -19.32 2.12 5.73
CA ALA A 398 -18.40 1.33 4.93
C ALA A 398 -19.07 0.86 3.62
N ARG A 399 -18.48 1.24 2.48
CA ARG A 399 -18.95 0.83 1.15
C ARG A 399 -18.64 -0.64 0.83
N ASP A 400 -17.64 -1.17 1.52
CA ASP A 400 -17.25 -2.57 1.49
C ASP A 400 -17.03 -3.00 2.94
N ILE A 401 -17.70 -4.08 3.37
CA ILE A 401 -17.53 -4.63 4.72
C ILE A 401 -16.13 -5.20 4.96
N HIS A 402 -15.38 -5.53 3.91
CA HIS A 402 -14.03 -6.13 3.97
C HIS A 402 -12.88 -5.10 3.90
N TYR A 403 -13.19 -3.79 3.98
CA TYR A 403 -12.21 -2.71 3.76
C TYR A 403 -10.99 -2.72 4.69
N LEU A 404 -11.02 -3.47 5.81
CA LEU A 404 -9.91 -3.62 6.76
C LEU A 404 -9.30 -5.02 6.81
N ASP A 405 -9.82 -6.00 6.08
CA ASP A 405 -9.40 -7.40 6.22
C ASP A 405 -7.90 -7.56 5.98
N ALA A 406 -7.36 -6.91 4.94
CA ALA A 406 -5.92 -6.90 4.66
C ALA A 406 -5.08 -6.23 5.76
N SER A 407 -5.58 -5.13 6.36
CA SER A 407 -4.88 -4.41 7.44
C SER A 407 -4.84 -5.23 8.73
N LEU A 408 -5.97 -5.85 9.07
CA LEU A 408 -6.11 -6.68 10.27
C LEU A 408 -5.29 -7.96 10.15
N LEU A 409 -5.32 -8.61 8.97
CA LEU A 409 -4.51 -9.79 8.70
C LEU A 409 -3.00 -9.46 8.75
N SER A 410 -2.59 -8.35 8.14
CA SER A 410 -1.22 -7.86 8.22
C SER A 410 -0.77 -7.60 9.65
N SER A 411 -1.64 -7.01 10.48
CA SER A 411 -1.36 -6.79 11.91
C SER A 411 -1.13 -8.10 12.66
N CYS A 412 -1.92 -9.14 12.38
CA CYS A 412 -1.72 -10.46 12.98
C CYS A 412 -0.37 -11.08 12.58
N ILE A 413 -0.05 -11.08 11.28
CA ILE A 413 1.21 -11.64 10.75
C ILE A 413 2.43 -10.91 11.33
N GLN A 414 2.38 -9.58 11.43
CA GLN A 414 3.50 -8.81 11.96
C GLN A 414 3.76 -9.09 13.43
N ILE A 415 2.73 -9.38 14.23
CA ILE A 415 2.89 -9.74 15.65
C ILE A 415 3.63 -11.08 15.76
N GLU A 416 3.27 -12.06 14.93
CA GLU A 416 3.94 -13.37 14.90
C GLU A 416 5.43 -13.23 14.57
N ALA A 417 5.76 -12.43 13.56
CA ALA A 417 7.12 -12.22 13.09
C ALA A 417 8.09 -11.62 14.15
N ILE A 418 7.60 -10.95 15.20
CA ILE A 418 8.46 -10.35 16.23
C ILE A 418 9.19 -11.41 17.08
N PHE A 419 8.57 -12.57 17.29
CA PHE A 419 9.13 -13.59 18.18
C PHE A 419 9.74 -14.79 17.44
N GLU A 420 9.71 -14.80 16.10
CA GLU A 420 10.31 -15.83 15.26
C GLU A 420 11.82 -15.65 14.97
N GLU A 421 12.53 -14.72 15.64
CA GLU A 421 13.99 -14.61 15.52
C GLU A 421 14.69 -15.93 15.92
N LYS A 422 14.97 -16.78 14.92
CA LYS A 422 15.81 -17.96 15.05
C LYS A 422 17.17 -17.55 15.61
N LYS A 423 17.58 -18.21 16.69
CA LYS A 423 18.97 -18.28 17.13
C LYS A 423 19.84 -18.65 15.93
N ALA A 424 20.70 -17.73 15.50
CA ALA A 424 21.87 -18.10 14.71
C ALA A 424 22.79 -18.91 15.64
N ASP A 425 22.67 -20.24 15.59
CA ASP A 425 23.70 -21.12 16.12
C ASP A 425 24.94 -20.95 15.24
N VAL A 426 25.90 -20.21 15.78
CA VAL A 426 27.28 -20.22 15.34
C VAL A 426 27.91 -21.48 15.93
N ASP A 427 27.87 -22.58 15.19
CA ASP A 427 28.94 -23.60 15.19
C ASP A 427 28.62 -24.71 14.19
N GLY A 428 29.59 -25.00 13.32
CA GLY A 428 29.55 -26.14 12.41
C GLY A 428 29.78 -25.71 10.98
N ASP A 429 31.06 -25.70 10.59
CA ASP A 429 31.48 -25.93 9.21
C ASP A 429 30.56 -26.97 8.56
N ASP A 430 29.86 -26.60 7.50
CA ASP A 430 29.76 -27.44 6.33
C ASP A 430 29.39 -26.57 5.13
N GLU A 431 30.18 -26.79 4.09
CA GLU A 431 30.08 -26.26 2.74
C GLU A 431 28.63 -26.28 2.21
N ILE A 432 28.27 -25.33 1.35
CA ILE A 432 27.95 -25.58 -0.06
C ILE A 432 27.42 -24.29 -0.73
N GLU A 433 27.82 -24.19 -1.99
CA GLU A 433 27.65 -23.16 -3.00
C GLU A 433 26.23 -22.60 -3.23
N PHE A 434 26.23 -21.36 -3.74
CA PHE A 434 25.37 -20.72 -4.77
C PHE A 434 23.91 -21.21 -4.96
N PHE A 435 22.98 -20.28 -5.18
CA PHE A 435 22.60 -19.81 -6.53
C PHE A 435 21.75 -18.53 -6.47
#